data_AF-A0AA37T3F4-F1
#
_entry.id   AF-A0AA37T3F4-F1
#
_cell.length_a   1.000
_cell.length_b   1.000
_cell.length_c   1.000
_cell.angle_alpha   90.00
_cell.angle_beta   90.00
_cell.angle_gamma   90.00
#
_symmetry.space_group_name_H-M   'P 1'
#
loop_
_entity.id
_entity.type
_entity.pdbx_description
1 polymer ?
#
loop_
_entity_poly.entity_id
_entity_poly.type
_entity_poly.pdbx_seq_one_letter_code
_entity_poly.pdbx_strand_id
1 'polypeptide(L)'
;MWALDIAHYRKLSVKVYLLTIEYYLLNKGFALAMFPDIKFPQRKVDMLITGFAKKDKPSIADFAILRSLGKLYDRLDNYRIEANTMNVDQLESEQHKSRRLGRFMTQAGDIRPSSHCDAHAIVSGSHPDALVIRGVLAWLKMRIDDPHNGCWLPRDWEDRKYMPNHLRNAVPHRRIHTGAYYEWLAGKINIMRIRTPEQLIDTLRLVRTWLQSGAVPPEVMPTTGIQ
;
A
#
# COMPACT_ATOMS: atom_id res chain seq x y z
N MET A 1 -10.69 19.68 39.09
CA MET A 1 -10.67 20.31 37.75
C MET A 1 -9.29 20.08 37.12
N TRP A 2 -9.00 18.86 36.65
CA TRP A 2 -7.74 18.54 35.95
C TRP A 2 -8.04 17.47 34.89
N ALA A 3 -8.39 17.93 33.70
CA ALA A 3 -8.35 17.13 32.47
C ALA A 3 -7.42 17.89 31.52
N LEU A 4 -6.12 17.73 31.72
CA LEU A 4 -5.13 18.17 30.74
C LEU A 4 -5.16 17.18 29.58
N ASP A 5 -5.48 17.72 28.41
CA ASP A 5 -5.81 17.03 27.19
C ASP A 5 -4.63 16.21 26.64
N ILE A 6 -4.75 14.88 26.71
CA ILE A 6 -3.80 13.89 26.19
C ILE A 6 -3.57 14.08 24.67
N ALA A 7 -4.52 14.68 23.95
CA ALA A 7 -4.36 14.98 22.53
C ALA A 7 -3.31 16.09 22.26
N HIS A 8 -3.13 17.01 23.20
CA HIS A 8 -2.15 18.10 23.09
C HIS A 8 -0.72 17.57 23.24
N TYR A 9 -0.49 16.66 24.19
CA TYR A 9 0.81 16.01 24.41
C TYR A 9 1.24 15.08 23.26
N ARG A 10 0.29 14.36 22.63
CA ARG A 10 0.60 13.54 21.45
C ARG A 10 0.98 14.37 20.22
N LYS A 11 0.36 15.53 20.01
CA LYS A 11 0.74 16.47 18.93
C LYS A 11 2.13 17.09 19.17
N LEU A 12 2.45 17.44 20.41
CA LEU A 12 3.77 17.98 20.78
C LEU A 12 4.89 16.93 20.58
N SER A 13 4.66 15.68 20.97
CA SER A 13 5.61 14.57 20.79
C SER A 13 5.99 14.32 19.31
N VAL A 14 5.02 14.35 18.39
CA VAL A 14 5.26 14.12 16.95
C VAL A 14 5.98 15.31 16.32
N LYS A 15 5.61 16.53 16.71
CA LYS A 15 6.26 17.75 16.21
C LYS A 15 7.72 17.85 16.66
N VAL A 16 8.02 17.45 17.90
CA VAL A 16 9.40 17.41 18.42
C VAL A 16 10.23 16.34 17.70
N TYR A 17 9.67 15.17 17.40
CA TYR A 17 10.37 14.12 16.63
C TYR A 17 10.64 14.55 15.17
N LEU A 18 9.68 15.19 14.50
CA LEU A 18 9.86 15.71 13.13
C LEU A 18 10.88 16.85 13.09
N LEU A 19 10.86 17.77 14.06
CA LEU A 19 11.85 18.84 14.19
C LEU A 19 13.26 18.30 14.48
N THR A 20 13.37 17.22 15.25
CA THR A 20 14.67 16.58 15.52
C THR A 20 15.22 15.93 14.25
N ILE A 21 14.37 15.33 13.42
CA ILE A 21 14.77 14.75 12.12
C ILE A 21 15.15 15.85 11.11
N GLU A 22 14.36 16.93 11.00
CA GLU A 22 14.71 18.08 10.15
C GLU A 22 16.03 18.73 10.57
N TYR A 23 16.25 18.93 11.88
CA TYR A 23 17.48 19.49 12.40
C TYR A 23 18.70 18.58 12.19
N TYR A 24 18.51 17.24 12.28
CA TYR A 24 19.55 16.26 12.01
C TYR A 24 19.90 16.18 10.51
N LEU A 25 18.93 16.32 9.62
CA LEU A 25 19.12 16.33 8.17
C LEU A 25 19.79 17.62 7.68
N LEU A 26 19.39 18.78 8.22
CA LEU A 26 19.97 20.09 7.88
C LEU A 26 21.45 20.21 8.30
N ASN A 27 21.80 19.74 9.51
CA ASN A 27 23.18 19.84 10.02
C ASN A 27 24.19 18.87 9.35
N LYS A 28 23.71 17.90 8.56
CA LYS A 28 24.56 16.94 7.82
C LYS A 28 24.74 17.33 6.34
N GLY A 29 24.29 18.51 5.93
CA GLY A 29 24.42 18.98 4.55
C GLY A 29 23.51 18.27 3.54
N PHE A 30 22.45 17.59 4.01
CA PHE A 30 21.41 17.11 3.11
C PHE A 30 20.57 18.31 2.66
N ALA A 31 20.89 18.82 1.47
CA ALA A 31 20.07 19.78 0.76
C ALA A 31 18.61 19.36 0.80
N LEU A 32 17.69 20.34 0.93
CA LEU A 32 16.25 20.18 0.75
C LEU A 32 16.03 19.17 -0.39
N ALA A 33 15.67 17.93 -0.04
CA ALA A 33 15.56 16.89 -1.04
C ALA A 33 14.40 17.28 -1.93
N MET A 34 14.72 17.84 -3.10
CA MET A 34 13.79 17.96 -4.21
C MET A 34 13.00 16.66 -4.26
N PHE A 35 11.67 16.78 -4.23
CA PHE A 35 10.80 15.65 -4.51
C PHE A 35 11.41 14.90 -5.70
N PRO A 36 11.73 13.59 -5.57
CA PRO A 36 12.30 12.86 -6.68
C PRO A 36 11.39 13.06 -7.89
N ASP A 37 11.97 13.29 -9.05
CA ASP A 37 11.21 13.50 -10.29
C ASP A 37 10.60 12.14 -10.68
N ILE A 38 9.43 11.83 -10.08
CA ILE A 38 8.75 10.54 -10.22
C ILE A 38 8.20 10.47 -11.65
N LYS A 39 8.92 9.79 -12.53
CA LYS A 39 8.41 9.42 -13.85
C LYS A 39 7.48 8.22 -13.69
N PHE A 40 6.18 8.48 -13.74
CA PHE A 40 5.20 7.40 -13.76
C PHE A 40 5.31 6.61 -15.07
N PRO A 41 5.21 5.27 -15.04
CA PRO A 41 5.03 4.49 -16.26
C PRO A 41 3.78 4.99 -17.01
N GLN A 42 3.81 4.94 -18.36
CA GLN A 42 2.68 5.33 -19.21
C GLN A 42 1.34 4.80 -18.67
N ARG A 43 0.28 5.61 -18.74
CA ARG A 43 -1.05 5.19 -18.25
C ARG A 43 -1.42 3.90 -18.96
N LYS A 44 -2.04 2.95 -18.25
CA LYS A 44 -2.49 1.71 -18.89
C LYS A 44 -3.52 2.00 -19.99
N VAL A 45 -4.25 3.11 -19.83
CA VAL A 45 -5.13 3.67 -20.87
C VAL A 45 -4.35 4.10 -22.10
N ASP A 46 -3.20 4.77 -21.96
CA ASP A 46 -2.37 5.19 -23.10
C ASP A 46 -1.79 3.98 -23.84
N MET A 47 -1.38 2.94 -23.09
CA MET A 47 -0.93 1.67 -23.69
C MET A 47 -2.05 0.97 -24.45
N LEU A 48 -3.28 0.98 -23.92
CA LEU A 48 -4.47 0.45 -24.59
C LEU A 48 -4.79 1.19 -25.88
N ILE A 49 -4.79 2.52 -25.84
CA ILE A 49 -5.04 3.36 -27.01
C ILE A 49 -3.94 3.11 -28.05
N THR A 50 -2.68 3.05 -27.63
CA THR A 50 -1.55 2.74 -28.52
C THR A 50 -1.68 1.35 -29.15
N GLY A 51 -2.07 0.34 -28.36
CA GLY A 51 -2.29 -1.02 -28.87
C GLY A 51 -3.49 -1.11 -29.82
N PHE A 52 -4.56 -0.38 -29.53
CA PHE A 52 -5.75 -0.29 -30.38
C PHE A 52 -5.45 0.44 -31.70
N ALA A 53 -4.72 1.56 -31.65
CA ALA A 53 -4.36 2.37 -32.82
C ALA A 53 -3.44 1.62 -33.81
N LYS A 54 -2.76 0.56 -33.37
CA LYS A 54 -1.95 -0.32 -34.24
C LYS A 54 -2.80 -1.33 -35.04
N LYS A 55 -4.11 -1.44 -34.80
CA LYS A 55 -4.98 -2.35 -35.55
C LYS A 55 -5.39 -1.70 -36.87
N ASP A 56 -5.08 -2.38 -37.98
CA ASP A 56 -5.39 -1.94 -39.34
C ASP A 56 -6.92 -1.82 -39.59
N LYS A 57 -7.71 -2.76 -39.05
CA LYS A 57 -9.19 -2.77 -39.14
C LYS A 57 -9.83 -3.23 -37.81
N PRO A 58 -10.03 -2.31 -36.84
CA PRO A 58 -10.62 -2.66 -35.56
C PRO A 58 -12.10 -3.08 -35.70
N SER A 59 -12.49 -4.17 -35.05
CA SER A 59 -13.86 -4.68 -35.03
C SER A 59 -14.73 -4.01 -33.95
N ILE A 60 -16.05 -4.20 -34.00
CA ILE A 60 -16.98 -3.77 -32.93
C ILE A 60 -16.57 -4.37 -31.57
N ALA A 61 -16.08 -5.62 -31.56
CA ALA A 61 -15.59 -6.25 -30.34
C ALA A 61 -14.34 -5.56 -29.79
N ASP A 62 -13.44 -5.09 -30.66
CA ASP A 62 -12.25 -4.34 -30.25
C ASP A 62 -12.63 -3.01 -29.58
N PHE A 63 -13.60 -2.28 -30.14
CA PHE A 63 -14.12 -1.06 -29.53
C PHE A 63 -14.84 -1.34 -28.20
N ALA A 64 -15.55 -2.46 -28.08
CA ALA A 64 -16.18 -2.88 -26.83
C ALA A 64 -15.14 -3.20 -25.74
N ILE A 65 -14.04 -3.87 -26.11
CA ILE A 65 -12.89 -4.15 -25.23
C ILE A 65 -12.22 -2.84 -24.81
N LEU A 66 -11.91 -1.94 -25.76
CA LEU A 66 -11.30 -0.65 -25.48
C LEU A 66 -12.16 0.18 -24.51
N ARG A 67 -13.47 0.25 -24.75
CA ARG A 67 -14.42 0.97 -23.88
C ARG A 67 -14.46 0.38 -22.46
N SER A 68 -14.45 -0.95 -22.36
CA SER A 68 -14.54 -1.66 -21.08
C SER A 68 -13.25 -1.54 -20.28
N LEU A 69 -12.10 -1.77 -20.92
CA LEU A 69 -10.79 -1.68 -20.28
C LEU A 69 -10.37 -0.23 -20.01
N GLY A 70 -10.69 0.72 -20.89
CA GLY A 70 -10.42 2.15 -20.66
C GLY A 70 -11.07 2.65 -19.36
N LYS A 71 -12.38 2.43 -19.20
CA LYS A 71 -13.10 2.76 -17.94
C LYS A 71 -12.53 2.05 -16.71
N LEU A 72 -12.00 0.84 -16.90
CA LEU A 72 -11.40 0.06 -15.83
C LEU A 72 -10.11 0.73 -15.35
N TYR A 73 -9.18 1.00 -16.26
CA TYR A 73 -7.88 1.57 -15.93
C TYR A 73 -7.95 3.05 -15.55
N ASP A 74 -8.87 3.83 -16.13
CA ASP A 74 -9.08 5.24 -15.79
C ASP A 74 -9.21 5.47 -14.28
N ARG A 75 -9.89 4.57 -13.55
CA ARG A 75 -10.10 4.75 -12.11
C ARG A 75 -8.82 4.58 -11.30
N LEU A 76 -8.01 3.57 -11.60
CA LEU A 76 -6.73 3.36 -10.91
C LEU A 76 -5.71 4.42 -11.32
N ASP A 77 -5.64 4.75 -12.61
CA ASP A 77 -4.73 5.75 -13.14
C ASP A 77 -5.06 7.14 -12.55
N ASN A 78 -6.35 7.53 -12.51
CA ASN A 78 -6.78 8.75 -11.85
C ASN A 78 -6.48 8.74 -10.34
N TYR A 79 -6.73 7.62 -9.65
CA TYR A 79 -6.41 7.49 -8.23
C TYR A 79 -4.92 7.76 -7.95
N ARG A 80 -4.03 7.25 -8.81
CA ARG A 80 -2.58 7.49 -8.72
C ARG A 80 -2.19 8.91 -9.07
N ILE A 81 -2.77 9.49 -10.13
CA ILE A 81 -2.50 10.86 -10.55
C ILE A 81 -2.93 11.87 -9.49
N GLU A 82 -4.08 11.65 -8.84
CA GLU A 82 -4.59 12.48 -7.74
C GLU A 82 -3.57 12.62 -6.61
N ALA A 83 -2.70 11.63 -6.39
CA ALA A 83 -1.65 11.70 -5.37
C ALA A 83 -0.70 12.90 -5.58
N ASN A 84 -0.46 13.30 -6.83
CA ASN A 84 0.38 14.45 -7.17
C ASN A 84 -0.27 15.78 -6.79
N THR A 85 -1.60 15.82 -6.74
CA THR A 85 -2.37 17.00 -6.31
C THR A 85 -2.66 17.03 -4.82
N MET A 86 -2.46 15.91 -4.12
CA MET A 86 -2.63 15.82 -2.67
C MET A 86 -1.40 16.36 -1.94
N ASN A 87 -1.64 17.11 -0.86
CA ASN A 87 -0.60 17.48 0.08
C ASN A 87 -0.21 16.30 0.99
N VAL A 88 0.86 16.45 1.77
CA VAL A 88 1.39 15.39 2.64
C VAL A 88 0.36 14.94 3.67
N ASP A 89 -0.31 15.87 4.35
CA ASP A 89 -1.33 15.55 5.37
C ASP A 89 -2.49 14.73 4.79
N GLN A 90 -2.93 15.04 3.58
CA GLN A 90 -3.99 14.31 2.88
C GLN A 90 -3.57 12.88 2.53
N LEU A 91 -2.31 12.68 2.11
CA LEU A 91 -1.77 11.34 1.82
C LEU A 91 -1.55 10.55 3.09
N GLU A 92 -0.99 11.17 4.12
CA GLU A 92 -0.72 10.55 5.41
C GLU A 92 -2.02 10.12 6.08
N SER A 93 -3.04 10.97 6.11
CA SER A 93 -4.33 10.70 6.76
C SER A 93 -5.31 9.87 5.92
N GLU A 94 -4.94 9.47 4.69
CA GLU A 94 -5.83 8.71 3.83
C GLU A 94 -6.27 7.40 4.50
N GLN A 95 -7.57 7.15 4.51
CA GLN A 95 -8.14 5.94 5.11
C GLN A 95 -8.21 4.79 4.10
N HIS A 96 -7.88 3.59 4.59
CA HIS A 96 -8.01 2.35 3.83
C HIS A 96 -9.49 2.00 3.60
N LYS A 97 -9.83 1.56 2.39
CA LYS A 97 -11.14 0.99 2.07
C LYS A 97 -10.94 -0.35 1.35
N SER A 98 -11.09 -1.47 2.06
CA SER A 98 -10.85 -2.82 1.51
C SER A 98 -11.56 -3.09 0.18
N ARG A 99 -12.82 -2.64 0.00
CA ARG A 99 -13.53 -2.75 -1.28
C ARG A 99 -12.89 -1.94 -2.42
N ARG A 100 -12.31 -0.76 -2.13
CA ARG A 100 -11.60 0.05 -3.13
C ARG A 100 -10.28 -0.63 -3.49
N LEU A 101 -9.49 -1.02 -2.50
CA LEU A 101 -8.24 -1.76 -2.72
C LEU A 101 -8.48 -3.04 -3.54
N GLY A 102 -9.44 -3.88 -3.16
CA GLY A 102 -9.71 -5.14 -3.87
C GLY A 102 -10.11 -4.93 -5.33
N ARG A 103 -10.86 -3.84 -5.63
CA ARG A 103 -11.12 -3.45 -7.01
C ARG A 103 -9.83 -3.07 -7.73
N PHE A 104 -9.01 -2.20 -7.14
CA PHE A 104 -7.75 -1.77 -7.76
C PHE A 104 -6.77 -2.93 -7.96
N MET A 105 -6.69 -3.88 -7.02
CA MET A 105 -5.91 -5.11 -7.19
C MET A 105 -6.39 -5.91 -8.40
N THR A 106 -7.71 -6.09 -8.54
CA THR A 106 -8.29 -6.75 -9.72
C THR A 106 -7.95 -6.00 -11.01
N GLN A 107 -8.00 -4.67 -11.02
CA GLN A 107 -7.59 -3.84 -12.16
C GLN A 107 -6.09 -3.94 -12.47
N ALA A 108 -5.27 -4.24 -11.47
CA ALA A 108 -3.85 -4.51 -11.63
C ALA A 108 -3.55 -5.94 -12.12
N GLY A 109 -4.55 -6.81 -12.23
CA GLY A 109 -4.42 -8.21 -12.64
C GLY A 109 -4.37 -9.21 -11.48
N ASP A 110 -4.51 -8.75 -10.23
CA ASP A 110 -4.50 -9.57 -9.02
C ASP A 110 -5.95 -9.88 -8.59
N ILE A 111 -6.53 -10.91 -9.20
CA ILE A 111 -7.93 -11.30 -9.03
C ILE A 111 -8.14 -11.92 -7.64
N ARG A 112 -9.28 -11.61 -7.00
CA ARG A 112 -9.65 -12.21 -5.71
C ARG A 112 -9.68 -13.74 -5.79
N PRO A 113 -8.83 -14.45 -5.02
CA PRO A 113 -8.66 -15.89 -5.17
C PRO A 113 -9.79 -16.72 -4.54
N SER A 114 -10.52 -16.16 -3.57
CA SER A 114 -11.58 -16.87 -2.86
C SER A 114 -12.58 -15.91 -2.23
N SER A 115 -13.82 -16.36 -2.01
CA SER A 115 -14.82 -15.61 -1.25
C SER A 115 -14.48 -15.47 0.24
N HIS A 116 -13.52 -16.26 0.73
CA HIS A 116 -13.05 -16.33 2.12
C HIS A 116 -11.79 -15.49 2.41
N CYS A 117 -11.32 -14.69 1.46
CA CYS A 117 -10.22 -13.75 1.66
C CYS A 117 -10.70 -12.30 1.51
N ASP A 118 -9.99 -11.38 2.14
CA ASP A 118 -10.25 -9.95 2.02
C ASP A 118 -9.00 -9.25 1.48
N ALA A 119 -9.20 -8.08 0.86
CA ALA A 119 -8.08 -7.23 0.46
C ALA A 119 -7.51 -6.55 1.71
N HIS A 120 -6.23 -6.79 1.96
CA HIS A 120 -5.48 -6.25 3.07
C HIS A 120 -4.50 -5.18 2.58
N ALA A 121 -4.54 -4.00 3.20
CA ALA A 121 -3.48 -3.01 3.03
C ALA A 121 -2.32 -3.37 3.96
N ILE A 122 -1.15 -3.66 3.37
CA ILE A 122 0.08 -3.99 4.08
C ILE A 122 0.40 -2.87 5.08
N VAL A 123 0.48 -1.64 4.59
CA VAL A 123 0.55 -0.44 5.43
C VAL A 123 -0.87 0.08 5.66
N SER A 124 -1.33 0.03 6.90
CA SER A 124 -2.67 0.50 7.28
C SER A 124 -2.78 2.04 7.21
N GLY A 125 -3.92 2.52 6.72
CA GLY A 125 -4.29 3.94 6.72
C GLY A 125 -4.68 4.51 8.10
N SER A 126 -4.92 3.66 9.10
CA SER A 126 -5.51 4.06 10.38
C SER A 126 -4.74 3.63 11.62
N HIS A 127 -3.84 2.65 11.51
CA HIS A 127 -3.14 2.14 12.68
C HIS A 127 -2.10 3.16 13.18
N PRO A 128 -2.03 3.45 14.50
CA PRO A 128 -1.07 4.42 15.05
C PRO A 128 0.38 4.07 14.71
N ASP A 129 0.78 2.81 14.88
CA ASP A 129 2.17 2.37 14.63
C ASP A 129 2.55 2.38 13.14
N ALA A 130 1.58 2.52 12.23
CA ALA A 130 1.83 2.67 10.81
C ALA A 130 2.24 4.10 10.41
N LEU A 131 2.17 5.08 11.32
CA LEU A 131 2.35 6.51 11.02
C LEU A 131 3.64 6.80 10.25
N VAL A 132 4.78 6.32 10.75
CA VAL A 132 6.09 6.56 10.12
C VAL A 132 6.17 5.91 8.74
N ILE A 133 5.60 4.71 8.60
CA ILE A 133 5.59 3.96 7.34
C ILE A 133 4.67 4.66 6.31
N ARG A 134 3.52 5.18 6.76
CA ARG A 134 2.64 6.02 5.93
C ARG A 134 3.34 7.28 5.44
N GLY A 135 4.20 7.87 6.27
CA GLY A 135 5.07 8.98 5.85
C GLY A 135 5.95 8.63 4.65
N VAL A 136 6.51 7.41 4.59
CA VAL A 136 7.29 6.92 3.43
C VAL A 136 6.40 6.79 2.19
N LEU A 137 5.20 6.21 2.32
CA LEU A 137 4.23 6.11 1.23
C LEU A 137 3.86 7.51 0.71
N ALA A 138 3.53 8.44 1.60
CA ALA A 138 3.15 9.81 1.28
C ALA A 138 4.28 10.58 0.59
N TRP A 139 5.51 10.46 1.09
CA TRP A 139 6.70 11.07 0.48
C TRP A 139 6.92 10.60 -0.96
N LEU A 140 6.68 9.33 -1.22
CA LEU A 140 6.79 8.70 -2.54
C LEU A 140 5.48 8.72 -3.35
N LYS A 141 4.48 9.49 -2.92
CA LYS A 141 3.18 9.64 -3.58
C LYS A 141 2.44 8.33 -3.84
N MET A 142 2.70 7.30 -3.04
CA MET A 142 1.92 6.05 -3.05
C MET A 142 0.73 6.19 -2.10
N ARG A 143 -0.46 5.98 -2.64
CA ARG A 143 -1.71 6.06 -1.86
C ARG A 143 -2.01 4.75 -1.13
N ILE A 144 -2.82 4.85 -0.07
CA ILE A 144 -3.08 3.72 0.83
C ILE A 144 -3.74 2.52 0.14
N ASP A 145 -4.67 2.77 -0.79
CA ASP A 145 -5.34 1.69 -1.54
C ASP A 145 -4.65 1.39 -2.88
N ASP A 146 -3.41 1.83 -3.09
CA ASP A 146 -2.66 1.41 -4.28
C ASP A 146 -2.48 -0.11 -4.27
N PRO A 147 -2.69 -0.82 -5.41
CA PRO A 147 -2.49 -2.26 -5.51
C PRO A 147 -1.13 -2.76 -5.03
N HIS A 148 -0.07 -1.94 -5.11
CA HIS A 148 1.24 -2.31 -4.59
C HIS A 148 1.24 -2.48 -3.07
N ASN A 149 0.49 -1.65 -2.34
CA ASN A 149 0.27 -1.77 -0.90
C ASN A 149 -0.77 -2.85 -0.53
N GLY A 150 -1.33 -3.57 -1.51
CA GLY A 150 -2.36 -4.58 -1.28
C GLY A 150 -1.86 -6.02 -1.30
N CYS A 151 -2.57 -6.90 -0.61
CA CYS A 151 -2.51 -8.34 -0.81
C CYS A 151 -3.83 -9.02 -0.43
N TRP A 152 -4.06 -10.24 -0.95
CA TRP A 152 -5.20 -11.06 -0.56
C TRP A 152 -4.80 -11.96 0.61
N LEU A 153 -5.53 -11.87 1.72
CA LEU A 153 -5.32 -12.69 2.91
C LEU A 153 -6.62 -13.38 3.33
N PRO A 154 -6.57 -14.64 3.82
CA PRO A 154 -7.73 -15.30 4.41
C PRO A 154 -8.26 -14.46 5.58
N ARG A 155 -9.57 -14.47 5.80
CA ARG A 155 -10.19 -13.65 6.86
C ARG A 155 -9.69 -14.03 8.25
N ASP A 156 -9.70 -15.32 8.56
CA ASP A 156 -9.15 -15.90 9.78
C ASP A 156 -8.45 -17.25 9.50
N TRP A 157 -7.93 -17.91 10.54
CA TRP A 157 -7.23 -19.21 10.41
C TRP A 157 -8.07 -20.28 9.70
N GLU A 158 -9.34 -20.39 10.07
CA GLU A 158 -10.27 -21.37 9.50
C GLU A 158 -10.54 -21.16 8.01
N ASP A 159 -10.29 -19.95 7.49
CA ASP A 159 -10.53 -19.63 6.09
C ASP A 159 -9.41 -20.10 5.16
N ARG A 160 -8.24 -20.46 5.72
CA ARG A 160 -7.08 -20.98 4.95
C ARG A 160 -7.42 -22.22 4.15
N LYS A 161 -8.32 -23.08 4.65
CA LYS A 161 -8.75 -24.30 3.94
C LYS A 161 -9.48 -24.01 2.62
N TYR A 162 -10.07 -22.82 2.49
CA TYR A 162 -10.74 -22.35 1.27
C TYR A 162 -9.83 -21.55 0.34
N MET A 163 -8.53 -21.45 0.67
CA MET A 163 -7.55 -20.73 -0.13
C MET A 163 -6.86 -21.64 -1.16
N PRO A 164 -6.40 -21.08 -2.30
CA PRO A 164 -5.49 -21.81 -3.19
C PRO A 164 -4.19 -22.18 -2.45
N ASN A 165 -3.49 -23.20 -2.95
CA ASN A 165 -2.33 -23.79 -2.26
C ASN A 165 -1.29 -22.75 -1.80
N HIS A 166 -0.98 -21.77 -2.65
CA HIS A 166 0.00 -20.72 -2.33
C HIS A 166 -0.42 -19.74 -1.23
N LEU A 167 -1.69 -19.78 -0.77
CA LEU A 167 -2.23 -18.96 0.31
C LEU A 167 -2.72 -19.77 1.51
N ARG A 168 -2.54 -21.10 1.52
CA ARG A 168 -2.98 -21.95 2.64
C ARG A 168 -2.21 -21.67 3.94
N ASN A 169 -1.02 -21.11 3.82
CA ASN A 169 -0.20 -20.70 4.96
C ASN A 169 -0.24 -19.19 5.20
N ALA A 170 -1.03 -18.44 4.41
CA ALA A 170 -1.08 -16.99 4.48
C ALA A 170 -1.52 -16.50 5.85
N VAL A 171 -0.91 -15.42 6.31
CA VAL A 171 -1.31 -14.75 7.55
C VAL A 171 -2.80 -14.34 7.47
N PRO A 172 -3.62 -14.64 8.49
CA PRO A 172 -5.02 -14.19 8.51
C PRO A 172 -5.15 -12.68 8.72
N HIS A 173 -6.01 -12.07 7.90
CA HIS A 173 -6.26 -10.62 7.88
C HIS A 173 -6.62 -10.08 9.27
N ARG A 174 -7.50 -10.75 10.02
CA ARG A 174 -7.99 -10.27 11.32
C ARG A 174 -6.96 -10.28 12.44
N ARG A 175 -5.81 -10.94 12.27
CA ARG A 175 -4.85 -11.20 13.35
C ARG A 175 -3.56 -10.39 13.24
N ILE A 176 -3.29 -9.78 12.09
CA ILE A 176 -1.97 -9.24 11.78
C ILE A 176 -1.72 -7.81 12.27
N HIS A 177 -2.75 -7.04 12.59
CA HIS A 177 -2.59 -5.64 13.01
C HIS A 177 -2.13 -5.54 14.48
N THR A 178 -0.85 -5.86 14.71
CA THR A 178 -0.16 -5.85 16.01
C THR A 178 1.03 -4.90 16.01
N GLY A 179 1.51 -4.51 17.18
CA GLY A 179 2.74 -3.70 17.29
C GLY A 179 3.95 -4.40 16.65
N ALA A 180 4.12 -5.71 16.88
CA ALA A 180 5.20 -6.51 16.31
C ALA A 180 5.16 -6.54 14.77
N TYR A 181 3.96 -6.57 14.17
CA TYR A 181 3.83 -6.45 12.72
C TYR A 181 4.34 -5.11 12.20
N TYR A 182 3.98 -4.00 12.85
CA TYR A 182 4.44 -2.68 12.40
C TYR A 182 5.91 -2.42 12.69
N GLU A 183 6.46 -2.97 13.77
CA GLU A 183 7.90 -2.95 14.05
C GLU A 183 8.67 -3.71 12.95
N TRP A 184 8.20 -4.91 12.60
CA TRP A 184 8.77 -5.68 11.49
C TRP A 184 8.68 -4.94 10.17
N LEU A 185 7.53 -4.34 9.86
CA LEU A 185 7.37 -3.53 8.65
C LEU A 185 8.30 -2.31 8.65
N ALA A 186 8.45 -1.59 9.76
CA ALA A 186 9.33 -0.42 9.87
C ALA A 186 10.81 -0.78 9.63
N GLY A 187 11.22 -2.00 10.02
CA GLY A 187 12.54 -2.54 9.69
C GLY A 187 12.78 -2.76 8.19
N LYS A 188 11.73 -2.84 7.37
CA LYS A 188 11.79 -3.01 5.90
C LYS A 188 11.50 -1.71 5.15
N ILE A 189 10.48 -0.97 5.59
CA ILE A 189 9.96 0.22 4.93
C ILE A 189 10.33 1.44 5.78
N ASN A 190 11.46 2.06 5.46
CA ASN A 190 11.93 3.27 6.11
C ASN A 190 12.78 4.11 5.16
N ILE A 191 12.95 5.38 5.51
CA ILE A 191 13.70 6.34 4.70
C ILE A 191 15.16 5.93 4.48
N MET A 192 15.80 5.19 5.40
CA MET A 192 17.19 4.78 5.21
C MET A 192 17.36 3.76 4.10
N ARG A 193 16.33 2.94 3.82
CA ARG A 193 16.34 1.87 2.82
C ARG A 193 15.61 2.23 1.53
N ILE A 194 14.58 3.06 1.61
CA ILE A 194 13.68 3.38 0.50
C ILE A 194 13.79 4.87 0.18
N ARG A 195 14.27 5.16 -1.04
CA ARG A 195 14.45 6.50 -1.59
C ARG A 195 13.67 6.72 -2.89
N THR A 196 13.24 5.64 -3.55
CA THR A 196 12.49 5.72 -4.81
C THR A 196 11.19 4.91 -4.76
N PRO A 197 10.20 5.22 -5.62
CA PRO A 197 8.97 4.43 -5.75
C PRO A 197 9.23 2.97 -6.10
N GLU A 198 10.24 2.67 -6.93
CA GLU A 198 10.58 1.31 -7.35
C GLU A 198 11.04 0.47 -6.17
N GLN A 199 11.89 1.03 -5.31
CA GLN A 199 12.34 0.36 -4.08
C GLN A 199 11.17 0.08 -3.12
N LEU A 200 10.21 1.02 -3.04
CA LEU A 200 8.99 0.82 -2.26
C LEU A 200 8.15 -0.32 -2.83
N ILE A 201 7.92 -0.31 -4.15
CA ILE A 201 7.15 -1.35 -4.85
C ILE A 201 7.78 -2.74 -4.64
N ASP A 202 9.09 -2.86 -4.81
CA ASP A 202 9.78 -4.15 -4.65
C ASP A 202 9.77 -4.64 -3.21
N THR A 203 9.92 -3.71 -2.24
CA THR A 203 9.78 -4.05 -0.82
C THR A 203 8.36 -4.51 -0.49
N LEU A 204 7.33 -3.84 -0.99
CA LEU A 204 5.92 -4.22 -0.77
C LEU A 204 5.58 -5.56 -1.44
N ARG A 205 6.16 -5.86 -2.61
CA ARG A 205 6.03 -7.18 -3.26
C ARG A 205 6.65 -8.29 -2.42
N LEU A 206 7.81 -8.04 -1.82
CA LEU A 206 8.47 -9.00 -0.94
C LEU A 206 7.66 -9.23 0.33
N VAL A 207 7.18 -8.14 0.97
CA VAL A 207 6.29 -8.23 2.14
C VAL A 207 5.03 -9.00 1.79
N ARG A 208 4.34 -8.69 0.68
CA ARG A 208 3.20 -9.46 0.18
C ARG A 208 3.52 -10.95 0.12
N THR A 209 4.67 -11.31 -0.46
CA THR A 209 5.10 -12.72 -0.61
C THR A 209 5.24 -13.39 0.76
N TRP A 210 5.86 -12.72 1.73
CA TRP A 210 5.98 -13.24 3.10
C TRP A 210 4.63 -13.40 3.80
N LEU A 211 3.73 -12.42 3.67
CA LEU A 211 2.39 -12.49 4.23
C LEU A 211 1.58 -13.65 3.63
N GLN A 212 1.64 -13.81 2.32
CA GLN A 212 0.88 -14.82 1.57
C GLN A 212 1.42 -16.24 1.75
N SER A 213 2.74 -16.40 1.92
CA SER A 213 3.36 -17.70 2.22
C SER A 213 3.36 -18.05 3.70
N GLY A 214 3.07 -17.09 4.58
CA GLY A 214 3.22 -17.25 6.03
C GLY A 214 4.67 -17.19 6.51
N ALA A 215 5.63 -16.86 5.62
CA ALA A 215 7.05 -16.73 5.94
C ALA A 215 7.36 -15.40 6.66
N VAL A 216 6.63 -15.12 7.73
CA VAL A 216 6.85 -13.98 8.63
C VAL A 216 7.53 -14.45 9.91
N PRO A 217 8.24 -13.57 10.63
CA PRO A 217 8.79 -13.92 11.93
C PRO A 217 7.70 -14.36 12.93
N PRO A 218 8.01 -15.26 13.87
CA PRO A 218 7.05 -15.74 14.88
C PRO A 218 6.44 -14.62 15.72
N GLU A 219 7.16 -13.52 15.97
CA GLU A 219 6.63 -12.36 16.71
C GLU A 219 5.57 -11.58 15.94
N VAL A 220 5.63 -11.57 14.61
CA VAL A 220 4.61 -10.93 13.74
C VAL A 220 3.33 -11.75 13.75
N MET A 221 3.46 -13.07 13.81
CA MET A 221 2.35 -14.01 13.87
C MET A 221 2.66 -15.12 14.88
N PRO A 222 2.44 -14.86 16.18
CA PRO A 222 2.55 -15.91 17.17
C PRO A 222 1.52 -16.97 16.83
N THR A 223 2.00 -18.19 16.58
CA THR A 223 1.16 -19.34 16.27
C THR A 223 -0.01 -19.40 17.25
N THR A 224 -1.21 -19.14 16.76
CA THR A 224 -2.44 -19.43 17.51
C THR A 224 -2.94 -20.79 17.02
N GLY A 225 -2.54 -21.82 17.78
CA GLY A 225 -3.19 -23.13 17.92
C GLY A 225 -3.65 -23.88 16.66
N ILE A 226 -2.86 -24.87 16.24
CA ILE A 226 -3.38 -26.24 16.16
C ILE A 226 -2.44 -27.09 17.04
N GLN A 227 -2.90 -27.41 18.26
CA GLN A 227 -2.60 -28.70 18.88
C GLN A 227 -3.66 -29.67 18.38
#